data_AF-A0A8B7E3A3-F1
#
_entry.id   AF-A0A8B7E3A3-F1
#
_cell.length_a   1.000
_cell.length_b   1.000
_cell.length_c   1.000
_cell.angle_alpha   90.00
_cell.angle_beta   90.00
_cell.angle_gamma   90.00
#
_symmetry.space_group_name_H-M   'P 1'
#
loop_
_entity.id
_entity.type
_entity.pdbx_description
1 polymer ?
#
loop_
_entity_poly.entity_id
_entity_poly.type
_entity_poly.pdbx_seq_one_letter_code
_entity_poly.pdbx_strand_id
1 'polypeptide(L)'
;MRGGTVKFLATLASLQRDMDNHFLSPQTMYKYCNENIEGINFIYISSEDLTLVRTALNERLDTANTIPGTRSYHQFVPLGHQKMGTTLCSVDEEFALIHDFGNIQITTVNLVPGDYACVSYEQKW
;
A
#
# COMPACT_ATOMS: atom_id res chain seq x y z
N MET A 1 -0.16 -6.75 -18.25
CA MET A 1 1.32 -6.65 -18.10
C MET A 1 1.61 -5.83 -16.86
N ARG A 2 2.34 -6.36 -15.88
CA ARG A 2 2.42 -5.79 -14.52
C ARG A 2 3.85 -5.37 -14.21
N GLY A 3 4.17 -4.07 -14.21
CA GLY A 3 5.39 -3.46 -13.64
C GLY A 3 6.76 -3.87 -14.22
N GLY A 4 7.11 -5.17 -14.21
CA GLY A 4 8.41 -5.69 -14.62
C GLY A 4 8.74 -5.41 -16.09
N THR A 5 7.76 -5.51 -16.99
CA THR A 5 7.94 -5.20 -18.42
C THR A 5 8.36 -3.74 -18.65
N VAL A 6 7.74 -2.80 -17.93
CA VAL A 6 8.10 -1.36 -18.01
C VAL A 6 9.53 -1.15 -17.55
N LYS A 7 9.91 -1.75 -16.41
CA LYS A 7 11.28 -1.65 -15.89
C LYS A 7 12.29 -2.20 -16.88
N PHE A 8 12.02 -3.38 -17.45
CA PHE A 8 12.89 -4.00 -18.44
C PHE A 8 13.08 -3.13 -19.69
N LEU A 9 11.99 -2.64 -20.29
CA LEU A 9 12.04 -1.80 -21.50
C LEU A 9 12.73 -0.46 -21.25
N ALA A 10 12.49 0.17 -20.10
CA ALA A 10 13.19 1.39 -19.72
C ALA A 10 14.69 1.12 -19.50
N THR A 11 15.07 0.03 -18.83
CA THR A 11 16.49 -0.33 -18.65
C THR A 11 17.18 -0.61 -19.98
N LEU A 12 16.54 -1.37 -20.88
CA LEU A 12 17.08 -1.63 -22.21
C LEU A 12 17.30 -0.34 -23.00
N ALA A 13 16.30 0.55 -23.01
CA ALA A 13 16.42 1.83 -23.68
C ALA A 13 17.48 2.73 -23.05
N SER A 14 17.67 2.66 -21.73
CA SER A 14 18.76 3.40 -21.06
C SER A 14 20.13 2.90 -21.50
N LEU A 15 20.30 1.59 -21.71
CA LEU A 15 21.56 0.96 -22.10
C LEU A 15 21.89 1.16 -23.57
N GLN A 16 20.87 1.25 -24.43
CA GLN A 16 21.01 1.38 -25.88
C GLN A 16 21.21 2.83 -26.36
N ARG A 17 21.11 3.81 -25.47
CA ARG A 17 21.21 5.23 -25.85
C ARG A 17 22.63 5.76 -25.76
N ASP A 18 22.93 6.65 -26.69
CA ASP A 18 24.18 7.38 -26.73
C ASP A 18 24.24 8.45 -25.62
N MET A 19 25.43 9.00 -25.37
CA MET A 19 25.74 9.92 -24.27
C MET A 19 24.77 11.11 -24.12
N ASP A 20 24.13 11.54 -25.21
CA ASP A 20 23.25 12.71 -25.25
C ASP A 20 21.79 12.42 -24.86
N ASN A 21 21.35 11.14 -24.82
CA ASN A 21 19.95 10.76 -24.62
C ASN A 21 19.67 9.93 -23.35
N HIS A 22 20.60 9.86 -22.41
CA HIS A 22 20.41 9.10 -21.17
C HIS A 22 19.24 9.59 -20.31
N PHE A 23 18.65 8.67 -19.52
CA PHE A 23 17.64 9.00 -18.52
C PHE A 23 18.26 9.65 -17.28
N LEU A 24 18.69 10.90 -17.41
CA LEU A 24 19.29 11.66 -16.31
C LEU A 24 18.27 12.17 -15.30
N SER A 25 16.99 12.19 -15.67
CA SER A 25 15.91 12.62 -14.79
C SER A 25 14.67 11.71 -14.91
N PRO A 26 13.85 11.62 -13.85
CA PRO A 26 12.58 10.91 -13.89
C PRO A 26 11.62 11.42 -14.98
N GLN A 27 11.67 12.71 -15.32
CA GLN A 27 10.89 13.32 -16.39
C GLN A 27 11.25 12.73 -17.76
N THR A 28 12.55 12.56 -18.03
CA THR A 28 13.03 11.99 -19.30
C THR A 28 12.63 10.51 -19.42
N MET A 29 12.67 9.76 -18.31
CA MET A 29 12.19 8.38 -18.25
C MET A 29 10.68 8.31 -18.48
N TYR A 30 9.90 9.18 -17.82
CA TYR A 30 8.45 9.29 -18.00
C TYR A 30 8.07 9.55 -19.46
N LYS A 31 8.73 10.53 -20.10
CA LYS A 31 8.47 10.88 -21.49
C LYS A 31 8.66 9.68 -22.42
N TYR A 32 9.77 8.95 -22.26
CA TYR A 32 10.00 7.73 -23.03
C TYR A 32 8.92 6.68 -22.80
N CYS A 33 8.57 6.39 -21.55
CA CYS A 33 7.54 5.40 -21.24
C CYS A 33 6.20 5.76 -21.86
N ASN A 34 5.81 7.04 -21.80
CA ASN A 34 4.55 7.51 -22.35
C ASN A 34 4.51 7.48 -23.89
N GLU A 35 5.65 7.68 -24.56
CA GLU A 35 5.77 7.66 -26.02
C GLU A 35 5.92 6.24 -26.61
N ASN A 36 6.52 5.30 -25.86
CA ASN A 36 6.95 4.01 -26.41
C ASN A 36 6.21 2.79 -25.82
N ILE A 37 5.47 2.96 -24.72
CA ILE A 37 4.74 1.88 -24.07
C ILE A 37 3.24 2.17 -24.14
N GLU A 38 2.56 1.52 -25.08
CA GLU A 38 1.13 1.66 -25.26
C GLU A 38 0.32 0.86 -24.21
N GLY A 39 -0.90 1.30 -23.94
CA GLY A 39 -1.83 0.60 -23.03
C GLY A 39 -1.54 0.77 -21.54
N ILE A 40 -0.56 1.59 -21.16
CA ILE A 40 -0.28 1.96 -19.76
C ILE A 40 -0.34 3.48 -19.63
N ASN A 41 -1.17 3.96 -18.70
CA ASN A 41 -1.21 5.37 -18.36
C ASN A 41 -0.08 5.68 -17.36
N PHE A 42 0.89 6.48 -17.78
CA PHE A 42 1.96 6.95 -16.90
C PHE A 42 1.57 8.30 -16.29
N ILE A 43 1.97 8.51 -15.04
CA ILE A 43 1.80 9.80 -14.36
C ILE A 43 3.17 10.21 -13.82
N TYR A 44 3.57 11.43 -14.12
CA TYR A 44 4.74 12.05 -13.51
C TYR A 44 4.30 12.85 -12.28
N ILE A 45 4.99 12.65 -11.16
CA ILE A 45 4.74 13.38 -9.91
C ILE A 45 6.02 14.15 -9.59
N SER A 46 5.90 15.46 -9.44
CA SER A 46 7.03 16.32 -9.09
C SER A 46 7.44 16.14 -7.62
N SER A 47 8.65 16.57 -7.28
CA SER A 47 9.09 16.56 -5.88
C SER A 47 8.23 17.47 -5.02
N GLU A 48 7.80 18.61 -5.57
CA GLU A 48 6.92 19.58 -4.93
C GLU A 48 5.56 18.92 -4.61
N ASP A 49 4.92 18.28 -5.59
CA ASP A 49 3.64 17.58 -5.38
C ASP A 49 3.77 16.46 -4.34
N LEU A 50 4.88 15.72 -4.38
CA LEU A 50 5.14 14.66 -3.41
C LEU A 50 5.25 15.22 -1.99
N THR A 51 5.94 16.36 -1.82
CA THR A 51 6.03 17.01 -0.51
C THR A 51 4.69 17.54 -0.02
N LEU A 52 3.88 18.15 -0.89
CA LEU A 52 2.52 18.60 -0.55
C LEU A 52 1.64 17.45 -0.07
N VAL A 53 1.61 16.36 -0.83
CA VAL A 53 0.85 15.15 -0.47
C VAL A 53 1.36 14.55 0.83
N ARG A 54 2.68 14.51 1.03
CA ARG A 54 3.28 13.98 2.26
C ARG A 54 2.89 14.79 3.48
N THR A 55 2.88 16.12 3.38
CA THR A 55 2.44 17.00 4.47
C THR A 55 0.96 16.77 4.79
N ALA A 56 0.09 16.74 3.78
CA ALA A 56 -1.33 16.46 3.98
C ALA A 56 -1.59 15.07 4.60
N LEU A 57 -0.80 14.06 4.22
CA LEU A 57 -0.87 12.74 4.82
C LEU A 57 -0.44 12.74 6.28
N ASN A 58 0.63 13.46 6.63
CA ASN A 58 1.09 13.58 8.01
C ASN A 58 0.04 14.26 8.89
N GLU A 59 -0.53 15.38 8.45
CA GLU A 59 -1.61 16.08 9.18
C GLU A 59 -2.83 15.17 9.42
N ARG A 60 -3.18 14.37 8.41
CA ARG A 60 -4.26 13.38 8.54
C ARG A 60 -3.90 12.26 9.51
N LEU A 61 -2.65 11.82 9.55
CA LEU A 61 -2.20 10.77 10.46
C LEU A 61 -2.10 11.26 11.90
N ASP A 62 -1.69 12.52 12.11
CA ASP A 62 -1.64 13.14 13.44
C ASP A 62 -3.02 13.25 14.10
N THR A 63 -4.07 13.40 13.28
CA THR A 63 -5.46 13.46 13.73
C THR A 63 -6.18 12.10 13.67
N ALA A 64 -5.51 11.05 13.18
CA ALA A 64 -6.09 9.72 13.05
C ALA A 64 -6.05 8.97 14.38
N ASN A 65 -7.17 8.33 14.74
CA ASN A 65 -7.22 7.42 15.88
C ASN A 65 -6.73 6.03 15.48
N THR A 66 -5.81 5.47 16.26
CA THR A 66 -5.41 4.08 16.11
C THR A 66 -6.44 3.16 16.75
N ILE A 67 -6.66 1.99 16.13
CA ILE A 67 -7.60 0.99 16.64
C ILE A 67 -6.77 -0.10 17.32
N PRO A 68 -6.88 -0.27 18.64
CA PRO A 68 -6.08 -1.26 19.36
C PRO A 68 -6.40 -2.68 18.89
N GLY A 69 -5.40 -3.57 18.93
CA GLY A 69 -5.58 -4.99 18.60
C GLY A 69 -5.71 -5.30 17.10
N THR A 70 -5.47 -4.34 16.21
CA THR A 70 -5.66 -4.52 14.77
C THR A 70 -4.47 -5.11 14.00
N ARG A 71 -3.29 -5.19 14.63
CA ARG A 71 -2.04 -5.59 13.96
C ARG A 71 -2.07 -7.00 13.35
N SER A 72 -2.94 -7.88 13.85
CA SER A 72 -3.02 -9.28 13.42
C SER A 72 -4.02 -9.53 12.29
N TYR A 73 -4.79 -8.52 11.87
CA TYR A 73 -5.79 -8.67 10.81
C TYR A 73 -5.21 -8.27 9.45
N HIS A 74 -5.65 -8.97 8.41
CA HIS A 74 -5.20 -8.79 7.05
C HIS A 74 -6.03 -7.78 6.26
N GLN A 75 -7.32 -7.68 6.56
CA GLN A 75 -8.24 -6.82 5.82
C GLN A 75 -9.22 -6.11 6.77
N PHE A 76 -9.58 -4.88 6.40
CA PHE A 76 -10.44 -3.96 7.13
C PHE A 76 -11.55 -3.47 6.19
N VAL A 77 -12.81 -3.76 6.52
CA VAL A 77 -13.98 -3.44 5.70
C VAL A 77 -14.91 -2.49 6.47
N PRO A 78 -15.23 -1.30 5.94
CA PRO A 78 -16.19 -0.41 6.56
C PRO A 78 -17.61 -1.00 6.43
N LEU A 79 -18.30 -1.20 7.56
CA LEU A 79 -19.67 -1.73 7.61
C LEU A 79 -20.74 -0.64 7.76
N GLY A 80 -20.32 0.64 7.82
CA GLY A 80 -21.19 1.78 8.08
C GLY A 80 -21.51 1.97 9.57
N HIS A 81 -22.22 3.04 9.93
CA HIS A 81 -22.62 3.35 11.30
C HIS A 81 -21.47 3.32 12.33
N GLN A 82 -20.28 3.81 11.94
CA GLN A 82 -19.08 3.76 12.78
C GLN A 82 -18.64 2.34 13.14
N LYS A 83 -18.89 1.36 12.26
CA LYS A 83 -18.42 -0.02 12.41
C LYS A 83 -17.43 -0.39 11.34
N MET A 84 -16.46 -1.23 11.72
CA MET A 84 -15.44 -1.75 10.83
C MET A 84 -15.22 -3.24 11.13
N GLY A 85 -15.41 -4.09 10.12
CA GLY A 85 -15.15 -5.52 10.20
C GLY A 85 -13.72 -5.84 9.79
N THR A 86 -13.08 -6.80 10.47
CA THR A 86 -11.75 -7.28 10.14
C THR A 86 -11.75 -8.76 9.81
N THR A 87 -10.90 -9.17 8.87
CA THR A 87 -10.65 -10.59 8.58
C THR A 87 -9.18 -10.93 8.80
N LEU A 88 -8.90 -12.20 9.12
CA LEU A 88 -7.53 -12.67 9.36
C LEU A 88 -6.82 -12.99 8.05
N CYS A 89 -7.57 -13.47 7.05
CA CYS A 89 -7.10 -13.76 5.70
C CYS A 89 -8.04 -13.13 4.67
N SER A 90 -7.53 -12.86 3.45
CA SER A 90 -8.35 -12.30 2.36
C SER A 90 -9.37 -13.29 1.76
N VAL A 91 -9.29 -14.56 2.15
CA VAL A 91 -10.21 -15.63 1.71
C VAL A 91 -11.37 -15.83 2.69
N ASP A 92 -11.27 -15.25 3.90
CA ASP A 92 -12.30 -15.42 4.92
C ASP A 92 -13.61 -14.78 4.45
N GLU A 93 -14.70 -15.54 4.48
CA GLU A 93 -16.05 -15.06 4.15
C GLU A 93 -16.71 -14.33 5.34
N GLU A 94 -16.21 -14.58 6.56
CA GLU A 94 -16.73 -14.02 7.81
C GLU A 94 -15.74 -13.05 8.46
N PHE A 95 -16.28 -12.08 9.21
CA PHE A 95 -15.46 -11.14 9.99
C PHE A 95 -15.01 -11.79 11.30
N ALA A 96 -13.70 -11.78 11.54
CA ALA A 96 -13.09 -12.24 12.77
C ALA A 96 -13.39 -11.29 13.95
N LEU A 97 -13.49 -9.99 13.68
CA LEU A 97 -13.85 -8.99 14.67
C LEU A 97 -14.61 -7.84 14.02
N ILE A 98 -15.58 -7.27 14.75
CA ILE A 98 -16.25 -6.03 14.36
C ILE A 98 -15.93 -4.98 15.43
N HIS A 99 -15.19 -3.96 15.02
CA HIS A 99 -14.97 -2.76 15.82
C HIS A 99 -16.18 -1.84 15.71
N ASP A 100 -16.80 -1.52 16.83
CA ASP A 100 -17.85 -0.51 16.94
C ASP A 100 -17.27 0.73 17.62
N PHE A 101 -17.22 1.86 16.90
CA PHE A 101 -16.76 3.14 17.44
C PHE A 101 -17.91 3.97 18.03
N GLY A 102 -19.17 3.56 17.84
CA GLY A 102 -20.35 4.18 18.44
C GLY A 102 -20.62 3.72 19.88
N ASN A 103 -20.19 2.50 20.23
CA ASN A 103 -20.11 1.98 21.60
C ASN A 103 -18.75 1.35 21.80
N ILE A 104 -17.87 2.00 22.58
CA ILE A 104 -16.53 1.48 22.90
C ILE A 104 -16.68 0.23 23.77
N GLN A 105 -16.92 -0.93 23.17
CA GLN A 105 -16.79 -2.24 23.82
C GLN A 105 -15.82 -3.10 23.02
N ILE A 106 -14.58 -3.13 23.51
CA ILE A 106 -13.54 -4.05 23.02
C ILE A 106 -13.92 -5.43 23.53
N THR A 107 -14.45 -6.28 22.65
CA THR A 107 -14.66 -7.70 22.99
C THR A 107 -13.37 -8.45 22.68
N THR A 108 -12.68 -8.93 23.72
CA THR A 108 -11.52 -9.81 23.58
C THR A 108 -12.00 -11.20 23.14
N VAL A 109 -11.51 -11.67 21.99
CA VAL A 109 -11.76 -13.04 21.53
C VAL A 109 -10.87 -13.99 22.32
N ASN A 110 -11.43 -15.06 22.88
CA ASN A 110 -10.65 -16.11 23.55
C ASN A 110 -9.94 -16.96 22.49
N LEU A 111 -8.63 -16.81 22.46
CA LEU A 111 -7.73 -17.46 21.50
C LEU A 111 -7.17 -18.75 22.12
N VAL A 112 -7.46 -19.91 21.53
CA VAL A 112 -7.00 -21.24 22.00
C VAL A 112 -5.77 -21.69 21.19
N PRO A 113 -4.72 -22.25 21.81
CA PRO A 113 -3.57 -22.77 21.07
C PRO A 113 -3.95 -23.92 20.13
N GLY A 114 -3.78 -23.73 18.82
CA GLY A 114 -4.04 -24.75 17.79
C GLY A 114 -4.79 -24.23 16.55
N ASP A 115 -5.48 -23.09 16.67
CA ASP A 115 -6.39 -22.59 15.62
C ASP A 115 -5.70 -21.76 14.51
N TYR A 116 -4.43 -21.37 14.69
CA TYR A 116 -3.69 -20.55 13.72
C TYR A 116 -2.17 -20.71 13.86
N ALA A 117 -1.47 -20.55 12.73
CA ALA A 117 -0.02 -20.47 12.67
C ALA A 117 0.43 -19.00 12.65
N CYS A 118 1.27 -18.60 13.60
CA CYS A 118 1.93 -17.30 13.61
C CYS A 118 3.32 -17.44 12.96
N VAL A 119 3.65 -16.57 12.00
CA VAL A 119 5.03 -16.40 11.52
C VAL A 119 5.71 -15.36 12.42
N SER A 120 6.58 -15.83 13.31
CA SER A 120 7.47 -14.97 14.09
C SER A 120 8.69 -14.62 13.24
N TYR A 121 8.83 -13.35 12.85
CA TYR A 121 10.09 -12.86 12.32
C TYR A 121 11.04 -12.60 13.50
N GLU A 122 12.08 -13.42 13.64
CA GLU A 122 13.18 -13.10 14.55
C GLU A 122 13.77 -11.74 14.15
N GLN A 123 13.78 -10.79 15.09
CA GLN A 123 14.37 -9.46 14.92
C GLN A 123 15.90 -9.55 14.83
N LYS A 124 16.44 -10.07 13.74
CA LYS A 124 17.84 -9.89 13.38
C LYS A 124 17.91 -8.85 12.27
N TRP A 125 18.29 -7.65 12.68
CA TRP A 125 18.71 -6.54 11.83
C TRP A 125 20.15 -6.77 11.37
#